data_AF-A0A4S8L1T2-F1
#
_entry.id   AF-A0A4S8L1T2-F1
#
_cell.length_a   1.000
_cell.length_b   1.000
_cell.length_c   1.000
_cell.angle_alpha   90.00
_cell.angle_beta   90.00
_cell.angle_gamma   90.00
#
_symmetry.space_group_name_H-M   'P 1'
#
loop_
_entity.id
_entity.type
_entity.pdbx_description
1 polymer ?
#
loop_
_entity_poly.entity_id
_entity_poly.type
_entity_poly.pdbx_seq_one_letter_code
_entity_poly.pdbx_strand_id
1 'polypeptide(L)' 'RVKRWREEILLLQEEMRRCLATLRWQIALWEGRANVDTFDGERLEGARAYAYEQVATRRQIVERFERLW' A
#
# COMPACT_ATOMS: atom_id res chain seq x y z
N ARG A 1 -14.65 35.41 5.10
CA ARG A 1 -14.32 33.98 5.32
C ARG A 1 -14.78 33.19 4.08
N VAL A 2 -14.10 33.37 2.94
CA VAL A 2 -14.44 32.76 1.64
C VAL A 2 -13.13 32.70 0.84
N LYS A 3 -12.88 31.60 0.11
CA LYS A 3 -11.76 31.33 -0.83
C LYS A 3 -10.59 30.44 -0.34
N ARG A 4 -10.84 29.31 0.33
CA ARG A 4 -9.81 28.24 0.53
C ARG A 4 -10.03 26.94 -0.23
N TRP A 5 -11.15 26.81 -0.95
CA TRP A 5 -11.47 25.61 -1.74
C TRP A 5 -10.35 25.16 -2.69
N ARG A 6 -9.61 26.10 -3.29
CA ARG A 6 -8.49 25.76 -4.16
C ARG A 6 -7.32 25.12 -3.39
N GLU A 7 -7.02 25.63 -2.20
CA GLU A 7 -5.99 25.04 -1.33
C GLU A 7 -6.44 23.67 -0.84
N GLU A 8 -7.71 23.53 -0.44
CA GLU A 8 -8.28 22.26 0.01
C GLU A 8 -8.27 21.18 -1.09
N ILE A 9 -8.58 21.54 -2.34
CA ILE A 9 -8.49 20.62 -3.48
C ILE A 9 -7.04 20.17 -3.71
N LEU A 10 -6.08 21.10 -3.66
CA LEU A 10 -4.65 20.77 -3.83
C LEU A 10 -4.14 19.86 -2.71
N LEU A 11 -4.57 20.12 -1.46
CA LEU A 11 -4.25 19.26 -0.33
C LEU A 11 -4.84 17.87 -0.50
N LEU A 12 -6.09 17.75 -0.94
CA LEU A 12 -6.72 16.47 -1.18
C LEU A 12 -6.01 15.67 -2.28
N GLN A 13 -5.60 16.31 -3.37
CA GLN A 13 -4.77 15.71 -4.42
C GLN A 13 -3.44 15.20 -3.90
N GLU A 14 -2.75 15.99 -3.08
CA GLU A 14 -1.48 15.60 -2.50
C GLU A 14 -1.63 14.45 -1.50
N GLU A 15 -2.66 14.46 -0.66
CA GLU A 15 -2.94 13.37 0.28
C GLU A 15 -3.27 12.07 -0.45
N MET A 16 -4.03 12.11 -1.55
CA MET A 16 -4.27 10.91 -2.36
C MET A 16 -2.98 10.39 -3.00
N ARG A 17 -2.13 11.28 -3.52
CA ARG A 17 -0.82 10.93 -4.08
C ARG A 17 0.07 10.25 -3.02
N ARG A 18 0.10 10.79 -1.80
CA ARG A 18 0.86 10.21 -0.67
C ARG A 18 0.29 8.87 -0.23
N CYS A 19 -1.03 8.73 -0.21
CA CYS A 19 -1.70 7.48 0.12
C CYS A 19 -1.27 6.36 -0.86
N LEU A 20 -1.34 6.63 -2.17
CA LEU A 20 -0.91 5.70 -3.21
C LEU A 20 0.59 5.37 -3.10
N ALA A 21 1.44 6.38 -2.90
CA ALA A 21 2.88 6.17 -2.72
C ALA A 21 3.19 5.29 -1.51
N THR A 22 2.49 5.50 -0.39
CA THR A 22 2.63 4.70 0.83
C THR A 22 2.20 3.25 0.60
N LEU A 23 1.07 3.02 -0.06
CA LEU A 23 0.60 1.67 -0.37
C LEU A 23 1.57 0.92 -1.28
N ARG A 24 2.12 1.59 -2.30
CA ARG A 24 3.13 1.00 -3.20
C ARG A 24 4.43 0.65 -2.46
N TRP A 25 4.90 1.52 -1.58
CA TRP A 25 6.04 1.23 -0.72
C TRP A 25 5.76 0.03 0.20
N GLN A 26 4.57 -0.05 0.80
CA GLN A 26 4.18 -1.18 1.64
C GLN A 26 4.09 -2.49 0.85
N ILE A 27 3.64 -2.47 -0.40
CA ILE A 27 3.66 -3.65 -1.29
C ILE A 27 5.08 -4.18 -1.42
N ALA A 28 6.04 -3.32 -1.81
CA ALA A 28 7.44 -3.72 -1.94
C ALA A 28 8.04 -4.23 -0.62
N LEU A 29 7.67 -3.61 0.51
CA LEU A 29 8.07 -4.06 1.84
C LEU A 29 7.57 -5.49 2.13
N TRP A 30 6.31 -5.78 1.83
CA TRP A 30 5.74 -7.11 2.06
C TRP A 30 6.28 -8.16 1.09
N GLU A 31 6.54 -7.80 -0.17
CA GLU A 31 7.23 -8.68 -1.12
C GLU A 31 8.62 -9.09 -0.60
N GLY A 32 9.38 -8.16 -0.03
CA GLY A 32 10.65 -8.48 0.63
C GLY A 32 10.50 -9.38 1.86
N ARG A 33 9.41 -9.24 2.62
CA ARG A 33 9.11 -10.07 3.80
C ARG A 33 8.64 -11.48 3.46
N ALA A 34 8.34 -11.79 2.21
CA ALA A 34 8.05 -13.16 1.80
C ALA A 34 9.29 -14.06 1.87
N ASN A 35 10.49 -13.50 1.96
CA ASN A 35 11.71 -14.28 2.14
C ASN A 35 12.45 -13.83 3.39
N VAL A 36 12.21 -14.53 4.50
CA VAL A 36 12.90 -14.30 5.78
C VAL A 36 13.95 -15.38 5.95
N ASP A 37 15.23 -15.00 5.89
CA ASP A 37 16.37 -15.94 5.91
C ASP A 37 16.46 -16.77 7.20
N THR A 38 15.80 -16.33 8.28
CA THR A 38 15.77 -17.03 9.57
C THR A 38 14.62 -18.01 9.71
N PHE A 39 13.71 -18.08 8.74
CA PHE A 39 12.56 -19.00 8.77
C PHE A 39 12.79 -20.14 7.77
N ASP A 40 12.39 -21.34 8.16
CA ASP A 40 12.45 -22.55 7.35
C ASP A 40 11.14 -23.35 7.43
N GLY A 41 11.02 -24.36 6.57
CA GLY A 41 9.88 -25.29 6.53
C GLY A 41 8.52 -24.58 6.52
N GLU A 42 7.59 -25.11 7.31
CA GLU A 42 6.21 -24.60 7.44
C GLU A 42 6.15 -23.15 7.90
N ARG A 43 7.13 -22.69 8.69
CA ARG A 43 7.19 -21.31 9.18
C ARG A 43 7.48 -20.33 8.05
N LEU A 44 8.40 -20.70 7.14
CA LEU A 44 8.69 -19.90 5.95
C LEU A 44 7.49 -19.89 5.00
N GLU A 45 6.82 -21.02 4.82
CA GLU A 45 5.60 -21.10 4.00
C GLU A 45 4.47 -20.23 4.55
N GLY A 46 4.22 -20.29 5.87
CA GLY A 46 3.23 -19.43 6.53
C GLY A 46 3.56 -17.94 6.40
N ALA A 47 4.83 -17.57 6.58
CA ALA A 47 5.28 -16.18 6.40
C ALA A 47 5.11 -15.71 4.95
N ARG A 48 5.40 -16.57 3.96
CA ARG A 48 5.16 -16.29 2.53
C ARG A 48 3.68 -16.08 2.24
N ALA A 49 2.84 -17.01 2.68
CA ALA A 49 1.40 -16.93 2.47
C ALA A 49 0.83 -15.62 3.02
N TYR A 50 1.18 -15.29 4.26
CA TYR A 50 0.75 -14.04 4.90
C TYR A 50 1.28 -12.80 4.18
N ALA A 51 2.57 -12.78 3.83
CA ALA A 51 3.16 -11.65 3.11
C ALA A 51 2.47 -11.41 1.76
N TYR A 52 2.19 -12.46 0.99
CA TYR A 52 1.49 -12.33 -0.29
C TYR A 52 0.02 -11.92 -0.14
N GLU A 53 -0.67 -12.33 0.93
CA GLU A 53 -2.00 -11.82 1.25
C GLU A 53 -1.99 -10.31 1.53
N GLN A 54 -0.98 -9.83 2.28
CA GLN A 54 -0.78 -8.40 2.55
C GLN A 54 -0.49 -7.60 1.28
N VAL A 55 0.25 -8.18 0.33
CA VAL A 55 0.50 -7.60 -1.00
C VAL A 55 -0.79 -7.54 -1.81
N ALA A 56 -1.53 -8.65 -1.91
CA ALA A 56 -2.76 -8.74 -2.69
C ALA A 56 -3.81 -7.71 -2.21
N THR A 57 -4.00 -7.61 -0.90
CA THR A 57 -4.92 -6.64 -0.29
C THR A 57 -4.56 -5.20 -0.66
N ARG A 58 -3.28 -4.84 -0.56
CA ARG A 58 -2.83 -3.48 -0.88
C ARG A 58 -2.91 -3.17 -2.36
N ARG A 59 -2.61 -4.14 -3.23
CA ARG A 59 -2.79 -3.98 -4.69
C ARG A 59 -4.25 -3.66 -5.03
N GLN A 60 -5.20 -4.37 -4.42
CA GLN A 60 -6.63 -4.08 -4.60
C GLN A 60 -7.02 -2.67 -4.14
N ILE A 61 -6.47 -2.20 -3.01
CA ILE A 61 -6.72 -0.83 -2.52
C ILE A 61 -6.15 0.20 -3.49
N VAL A 62 -4.91 0.02 -3.95
CA VAL A 62 -4.26 0.89 -4.95
C VAL A 62 -5.12 0.96 -6.21
N GLU A 63 -5.47 -0.19 -6.80
CA GLU A 63 -6.30 -0.26 -8.00
C GLU A 63 -7.67 0.39 -7.81
N ARG A 64 -8.25 0.31 -6.61
CA ARG A 64 -9.52 0.97 -6.31
C ARG A 64 -9.36 2.48 -6.24
N PHE A 65 -8.33 2.97 -5.55
CA PHE A 65 -8.09 4.41 -5.42
C PHE A 65 -7.68 5.05 -6.74
N GLU A 66 -6.86 4.38 -7.56
CA GLU A 66 -6.48 4.87 -8.89
C GLU A 66 -7.64 4.95 -9.88
N ARG A 67 -8.70 4.13 -9.69
CA ARG A 67 -9.91 4.22 -10.51
C ARG A 67 -10.89 5.29 -10.02
N LEU A 68 -10.86 5.60 -8.73
CA LEU A 68 -11.78 6.57 -8.12
C LEU A 68 -11.25 8.00 -8.19
N TRP A 69 -9.93 8.16 -8.24
CA TRP A 69 -9.22 9.43 -8.21
C TRP A 69 -8.82 9.89 -9.61
#